data_AF-A0A3N5SZQ3-F1
#
_entry.id   AF-A0A3N5SZQ3-F1
#
_cell.length_a   1.000
_cell.length_b   1.000
_cell.length_c   1.000
_cell.angle_alpha   90.00
_cell.angle_beta   90.00
_cell.angle_gamma   90.00
#
_symmetry.space_group_name_H-M   'P 1'
#
loop_
_entity.id
_entity.type
_entity.pdbx_description
1 polymer ?
#
loop_
_entity_poly.entity_id
_entity_poly.type
_entity_poly.pdbx_seq_one_letter_code
_entity_poly.pdbx_strand_id
1 'polypeptide(L)'
;MPSDGKKEPLEDLKDRFRSYFGPRDPQKKKDALPPKAHFSIWYFLIAFLLFTYLQQYFFSRKVETISYGQFKQDLAEGNVTKLTVGPENITGTLTGKEKGAGQQFTTIRVDDPGLVKELDERKVDYSGRYESKFL
;
A
#
# COMPACT_ATOMS: atom_id res chain seq x y z
N MET A 1 -55.21 -66.43 39.18
CA MET A 1 -54.18 -67.32 38.57
C MET A 1 -53.73 -66.67 37.25
N PRO A 2 -52.42 -66.81 36.91
CA PRO A 2 -51.45 -65.79 36.47
C PRO A 2 -51.40 -65.66 34.92
N SER A 3 -50.57 -64.90 34.21
CA SER A 3 -49.27 -64.26 34.41
C SER A 3 -49.19 -63.12 33.38
N ASP A 4 -49.24 -61.86 33.80
CA ASP A 4 -48.09 -60.95 33.92
C ASP A 4 -47.12 -60.91 32.72
N GLY A 5 -47.03 -59.72 32.15
CA GLY A 5 -46.31 -59.40 30.95
C GLY A 5 -44.82 -59.25 31.21
N LYS A 6 -44.03 -60.01 30.47
CA LYS A 6 -42.59 -59.79 30.34
C LYS A 6 -42.28 -59.46 28.89
N LYS A 7 -42.50 -58.21 28.50
CA LYS A 7 -41.75 -57.61 27.38
C LYS A 7 -40.44 -57.13 28.00
N GLU A 8 -39.34 -57.69 27.53
CA GLU A 8 -38.05 -57.52 28.20
C GLU A 8 -37.62 -56.05 28.26
N PRO A 9 -37.04 -55.59 29.38
CA PRO A 9 -36.58 -54.21 29.54
C PRO A 9 -35.48 -53.83 28.53
N LEU A 10 -34.87 -54.82 27.87
CA LEU A 10 -33.87 -54.62 26.83
C LEU A 10 -34.45 -54.03 25.54
N GLU A 11 -35.70 -54.35 25.18
CA GLU A 11 -36.34 -53.85 23.95
C GLU A 11 -36.62 -52.34 24.06
N ASP A 12 -37.16 -51.89 25.21
CA ASP A 12 -37.42 -50.46 25.46
C ASP A 12 -36.12 -49.64 25.55
N LEU A 13 -35.04 -50.24 26.08
CA LEU A 13 -33.72 -49.61 26.14
C LEU A 13 -33.09 -49.48 24.75
N LYS A 14 -33.23 -50.50 23.90
CA LYS A 14 -32.70 -50.52 22.54
C LYS A 14 -33.43 -49.52 21.64
N ASP A 15 -34.74 -49.37 21.80
CA ASP A 15 -35.54 -48.37 21.08
C ASP A 15 -35.24 -46.93 21.55
N ARG A 16 -35.02 -46.71 22.85
CA ARG A 16 -34.56 -45.41 23.38
C ARG A 16 -33.14 -45.07 22.93
N PHE A 17 -32.23 -46.04 22.86
CA PHE A 17 -30.89 -45.82 22.31
C PHE A 17 -30.93 -45.49 20.81
N ARG A 18 -31.78 -46.16 20.04
CA ARG A 18 -31.90 -45.92 18.59
C ARG A 18 -32.50 -44.54 18.27
N SER A 19 -33.39 -44.03 19.12
CA SER A 19 -33.92 -42.66 18.99
C SER A 19 -32.94 -41.57 19.42
N TYR A 20 -32.01 -41.86 20.34
CA TYR A 20 -30.94 -40.93 20.73
C TYR A 20 -29.76 -40.91 19.76
N PHE A 21 -29.45 -42.04 19.11
CA PHE A 21 -28.26 -42.20 18.25
C PHE A 21 -28.57 -42.42 16.76
N GLY A 22 -29.84 -42.42 16.37
CA GLY A 22 -30.24 -42.46 14.96
C GLY A 22 -29.81 -41.18 14.23
N PRO A 23 -29.31 -41.25 12.99
CA PRO A 23 -29.02 -40.06 12.20
C PRO A 23 -30.32 -39.27 12.03
N ARG A 24 -30.31 -38.04 12.52
CA ARG A 24 -31.40 -37.08 12.31
C ARG A 24 -31.57 -36.90 10.81
N ASP A 25 -32.70 -37.34 10.26
CA ASP A 25 -33.08 -37.04 8.88
C ASP A 25 -32.99 -35.52 8.67
N PRO A 26 -32.12 -35.01 7.78
CA PRO A 26 -32.02 -33.59 7.51
C PRO A 26 -33.16 -33.21 6.55
N GLN A 27 -34.41 -33.32 7.01
CA GLN A 27 -35.51 -32.80 6.24
C GLN A 27 -35.51 -31.26 6.31
N LYS A 28 -35.03 -30.70 5.20
CA LYS A 28 -35.71 -29.63 4.48
C LYS A 28 -35.59 -28.24 5.11
N LYS A 29 -34.43 -27.62 4.88
CA LYS A 29 -34.37 -26.21 4.45
C LYS A 29 -33.54 -26.10 3.18
N LYS A 30 -34.17 -26.47 2.06
CA LYS A 30 -33.84 -25.86 0.77
C LYS A 30 -34.33 -24.41 0.89
N ASP A 31 -33.51 -23.44 0.47
CA ASP A 31 -33.78 -21.99 0.46
C ASP A 31 -33.35 -21.19 1.70
N ALA A 32 -32.32 -21.62 2.42
CA ALA A 32 -31.48 -20.63 3.11
C ALA A 32 -30.58 -19.98 2.05
N LEU A 33 -31.05 -18.87 1.47
CA LEU A 33 -30.21 -17.93 0.73
C LEU A 33 -28.88 -17.78 1.49
N PRO A 34 -27.71 -17.79 0.79
CA PRO A 34 -26.44 -17.57 1.46
C PRO A 34 -26.57 -16.31 2.32
N PRO A 35 -26.04 -16.31 3.57
CA PRO A 35 -26.13 -15.14 4.43
C PRO A 35 -25.68 -13.96 3.59
N LYS A 36 -26.62 -13.04 3.37
CA LYS A 36 -26.38 -11.84 2.56
C LYS A 36 -25.10 -11.28 3.14
N ALA A 37 -24.04 -11.21 2.33
CA ALA A 37 -22.80 -10.61 2.77
C ALA A 37 -23.18 -9.20 3.18
N HIS A 38 -23.35 -8.99 4.47
CA HIS A 38 -23.48 -7.68 5.06
C HIS A 38 -22.07 -7.12 4.88
N PHE A 39 -21.79 -6.65 3.66
CA PHE A 39 -20.70 -5.75 3.35
C PHE A 39 -21.02 -4.48 4.14
N SER A 40 -20.81 -4.56 5.44
CA SER A 40 -20.90 -3.44 6.33
C SER A 40 -19.92 -2.43 5.77
N ILE A 41 -20.41 -1.22 5.48
CA ILE A 41 -19.62 -0.07 5.02
C ILE A 41 -18.32 0.08 5.84
N TRP A 42 -18.32 -0.40 7.09
CA TRP A 42 -17.15 -0.49 7.96
C TRP A 42 -15.95 -1.27 7.38
N TYR A 43 -16.16 -2.37 6.65
CA TYR A 43 -15.07 -3.08 5.97
C TYR A 43 -14.45 -2.24 4.86
N PHE A 44 -15.28 -1.50 4.13
CA PHE A 44 -14.80 -0.56 3.11
C PHE A 44 -14.01 0.58 3.75
N LEU A 45 -14.47 1.11 4.88
CA LEU A 45 -13.74 2.14 5.64
C LEU A 45 -12.39 1.64 6.14
N ILE A 46 -12.33 0.42 6.68
CA ILE A 46 -11.06 -0.19 7.13
C ILE A 46 -10.13 -0.43 5.95
N ALA A 47 -10.63 -0.99 4.84
CA ALA A 47 -9.84 -1.21 3.64
C ALA A 47 -9.34 0.10 3.04
N PHE A 48 -10.15 1.15 3.04
CA PHE A 48 -9.78 2.49 2.58
C PHE A 48 -8.70 3.11 3.46
N LEU A 49 -8.84 3.03 4.79
CA LEU A 49 -7.81 3.50 5.74
C LEU A 49 -6.49 2.76 5.55
N LEU A 50 -6.55 1.44 5.39
CA LEU A 50 -5.38 0.60 5.17
C LEU A 50 -4.70 0.95 3.84
N PHE A 51 -5.48 1.12 2.76
CA PHE A 51 -4.97 1.56 1.47
C PHE A 51 -4.37 2.97 1.52
N THR A 52 -4.99 3.90 2.24
CA THR A 52 -4.48 5.27 2.45
C THR A 52 -3.15 5.26 3.19
N TYR A 53 -3.02 4.42 4.23
CA TYR A 53 -1.77 4.25 4.96
C TYR A 53 -0.66 3.67 4.07
N LEU A 54 -0.98 2.68 3.23
CA LEU A 54 -0.06 2.13 2.25
C LEU A 54 0.37 3.20 1.22
N GLN A 55 -0.57 4.01 0.72
CA GLN A 55 -0.24 5.11 -0.20
C GLN A 55 0.79 6.07 0.40
N GLN A 56 0.64 6.46 1.67
CA GLN A 56 1.58 7.38 2.31
C GLN A 56 3.02 6.86 2.28
N TYR A 57 3.22 5.55 2.42
CA TYR A 57 4.55 4.94 2.37
C TYR A 57 5.17 4.98 0.96
N PHE A 58 4.37 4.71 -0.08
CA PHE A 58 4.87 4.69 -1.47
C PHE A 58 4.96 6.06 -2.13
N PHE A 59 4.11 7.03 -1.74
CA PHE A 59 4.03 8.35 -2.38
C PHE A 59 4.79 9.46 -1.64
N SER A 60 5.38 9.17 -0.48
CA SER A 60 6.30 10.11 0.20
C SER A 60 7.63 10.19 -0.54
N ARG A 61 7.64 10.77 -1.74
CA ARG A 61 8.88 11.16 -2.43
C ARG A 61 9.56 12.20 -1.55
N LYS A 62 10.58 11.77 -0.80
CA LYS A 62 11.35 12.65 0.08
C LYS A 62 12.12 13.63 -0.79
N VAL A 63 11.84 14.92 -0.64
CA VAL A 63 12.68 15.97 -1.18
C VAL A 63 13.86 16.13 -0.22
N GLU A 64 15.05 15.68 -0.62
CA GLU A 64 16.25 15.86 0.20
C GLU A 64 16.89 17.22 -0.10
N THR A 65 17.21 17.97 0.96
CA THR A 65 18.04 19.17 0.81
C THR A 65 19.50 18.77 0.84
N ILE A 66 20.20 18.98 -0.27
CA ILE A 66 21.62 18.65 -0.40
C ILE A 66 22.47 19.90 -0.57
N SER A 67 23.73 19.85 -0.13
CA SER A 67 24.68 20.94 -0.35
C SER A 67 25.07 21.06 -1.83
N TYR A 68 25.54 22.24 -2.25
CA TYR A 68 25.98 22.46 -3.63
C TYR A 68 27.13 21.52 -4.04
N GLY A 69 28.07 21.25 -3.12
CA GLY A 69 29.18 20.31 -3.37
C GLY A 69 28.70 18.88 -3.58
N GLN A 70 27.72 18.42 -2.80
CA GLN A 70 27.12 17.09 -3.00
C GLN A 70 26.41 17.00 -4.35
N PHE A 71 25.68 18.05 -4.74
CA PHE A 71 25.08 18.12 -6.06
C PHE A 71 26.12 18.01 -7.19
N LYS A 72 27.26 18.72 -7.09
CA LYS A 72 28.35 18.64 -8.08
C LYS A 72 28.93 17.23 -8.16
N GLN A 73 29.04 16.55 -7.02
CA GLN A 73 29.49 15.16 -6.97
C GLN A 73 28.46 14.23 -7.65
N ASP A 74 27.18 14.34 -7.31
CA ASP A 74 26.12 13.54 -7.90
C ASP A 74 25.99 13.79 -9.43
N LEU A 75 26.24 15.03 -9.87
CA LEU A 75 26.30 15.41 -11.28
C LEU A 75 27.52 14.78 -11.98
N ALA A 76 28.69 14.79 -11.34
CA ALA A 76 29.91 14.18 -11.87
C ALA A 76 29.79 12.64 -11.97
N GLU A 77 29.07 12.02 -11.05
CA GLU A 77 28.76 10.59 -11.04
C GLU A 77 27.67 10.20 -12.06
N GLY A 78 26.96 11.17 -12.64
CA GLY A 78 25.87 10.91 -13.59
C GLY A 78 24.57 10.47 -12.93
N ASN A 79 24.41 10.75 -11.63
CA ASN A 79 23.23 10.41 -10.85
C ASN A 79 22.10 11.44 -10.98
N VAL A 80 22.25 12.47 -11.82
CA VAL A 80 21.25 13.54 -12.03
C VAL A 80 20.63 13.41 -13.42
N THR A 81 19.30 13.40 -13.50
CA THR A 81 18.60 13.28 -14.80
C THR A 81 17.89 14.55 -15.22
N LYS A 82 17.25 15.24 -14.26
CA LYS A 82 16.51 16.46 -14.53
C LYS A 82 16.87 17.54 -13.54
N LEU A 83 17.05 18.76 -14.02
CA LEU A 83 17.38 19.94 -13.24
C LEU A 83 16.41 21.09 -13.56
N THR A 84 16.03 21.84 -12.54
CA THR A 84 15.24 23.06 -12.64
C THR A 84 15.96 24.14 -11.84
N VAL A 85 16.50 25.12 -12.55
CA VAL A 85 17.26 26.23 -11.99
C VAL A 85 16.29 27.35 -11.65
N GLY A 86 16.03 27.57 -10.37
CA GLY A 86 15.30 28.72 -9.88
C GLY A 86 16.20 29.93 -9.61
N PRO A 87 15.62 31.04 -9.14
CA PRO A 87 16.36 32.23 -8.74
C PRO A 87 17.21 31.99 -7.48
N GLU A 88 16.68 31.31 -6.46
CA GLU A 88 17.40 31.07 -5.19
C GLU A 88 17.81 29.60 -5.00
N ASN A 89 17.04 28.67 -5.57
CA ASN A 89 17.24 27.25 -5.37
C ASN A 89 17.28 26.51 -6.70
N ILE A 90 18.09 25.45 -6.74
CA ILE A 90 18.13 24.48 -7.81
C ILE A 90 17.42 23.22 -7.31
N THR A 91 16.47 22.74 -8.09
CA THR A 91 15.77 21.49 -7.81
C THR A 91 16.12 20.48 -8.88
N GLY A 92 16.23 19.21 -8.50
CA GLY A 92 16.55 18.17 -9.47
C GLY A 92 16.00 16.82 -9.07
N THR A 93 16.19 15.85 -9.95
CA THR A 93 15.82 14.45 -9.72
C THR A 93 17.04 13.57 -9.84
N LEU A 94 17.31 12.80 -8.79
CA LEU A 94 18.36 11.82 -8.74
C LEU A 94 17.87 10.48 -9.31
N THR A 95 18.73 9.86 -10.11
CA THR A 95 18.61 8.51 -10.64
C THR A 95 19.74 7.66 -10.05
N GLY A 96 19.71 7.53 -8.73
CA GLY A 96 20.61 6.63 -8.02
C GLY A 96 19.93 5.27 -7.81
N LYS A 97 20.63 4.18 -8.12
CA LYS A 97 20.18 2.81 -7.76
C LYS A 97 20.00 2.64 -6.25
N GLU A 98 20.76 3.40 -5.45
CA GLU A 98 20.71 3.35 -3.99
C GLU A 98 19.68 4.30 -3.35
N LYS A 99 19.41 5.45 -3.98
CA LYS A 99 18.50 6.48 -3.44
C LYS A 99 17.06 6.39 -3.96
N GLY A 100 16.74 5.35 -4.74
CA GLY A 100 15.42 5.18 -5.33
C GLY A 100 15.25 6.05 -6.56
N ALA A 101 14.86 5.42 -7.67
CA ALA A 101 14.62 6.12 -8.93
C ALA A 101 13.52 7.18 -8.74
N GLY A 102 13.86 8.45 -8.97
CA GLY A 102 12.91 9.55 -8.88
C GLY A 102 12.91 10.32 -7.56
N GLN A 103 13.95 10.19 -6.74
CA GLN A 103 14.10 11.04 -5.57
C GLN A 103 14.37 12.49 -5.99
N GLN A 104 13.56 13.42 -5.49
CA GLN A 104 13.76 14.84 -5.73
C GLN A 104 14.76 15.40 -4.72
N PHE A 105 15.57 16.35 -5.16
CA PHE A 105 16.45 17.10 -4.27
C PHE A 105 16.30 18.60 -4.50
N THR A 106 16.64 19.36 -3.46
CA THR A 106 16.75 20.82 -3.52
C THR A 106 18.12 21.22 -3.02
N THR A 107 18.76 22.16 -3.69
CA THR A 107 20.01 22.77 -3.26
C THR A 107 19.96 24.28 -3.45
N ILE A 108 20.74 25.01 -2.66
CA ILE A 108 20.83 26.46 -2.78
C ILE A 108 21.64 26.78 -4.03
N ARG A 109 21.16 27.73 -4.83
CA ARG A 109 21.86 28.17 -6.03
C ARG A 109 23.16 28.88 -5.63
N VAL A 110 24.27 28.44 -6.23
CA VAL A 110 25.56 29.11 -6.17
C VAL A 110 25.86 29.65 -7.58
N ASP A 111 26.47 30.83 -7.65
CA ASP A 111 26.84 31.45 -8.93
C ASP A 111 28.07 30.72 -9.51
N ASP A 112 27.81 29.75 -10.40
CA ASP A 112 28.80 28.93 -11.07
C ASP A 112 28.61 29.04 -12.60
N PRO A 113 29.44 29.83 -13.30
CA PRO A 113 29.33 30.01 -14.74
C PRO A 113 29.66 28.74 -15.54
N GLY A 114 30.33 27.74 -14.93
CA GLY A 114 30.66 26.47 -15.56
C GLY A 114 29.53 25.44 -15.51
N LEU A 115 28.51 25.66 -14.68
CA LEU A 115 27.47 24.67 -14.41
C LEU A 115 26.70 24.25 -15.66
N VAL A 116 26.30 25.20 -16.50
CA VAL A 116 25.54 24.91 -17.74
C VAL A 116 26.35 24.02 -18.68
N LYS A 117 27.64 24.30 -18.81
CA LYS A 117 28.54 23.52 -19.65
C LYS A 117 28.65 22.08 -19.15
N GLU A 118 28.76 21.87 -17.84
CA GLU A 118 28.79 20.52 -17.26
C GLU A 118 27.47 19.77 -17.46
N LEU A 119 26.33 20.45 -17.33
CA LEU A 119 25.02 19.86 -17.61
C LEU A 119 24.90 19.41 -19.07
N ASP A 120 25.38 20.22 -20.01
CA ASP A 120 25.42 19.88 -21.44
C ASP A 120 26.36 18.69 -21.72
N GLU A 121 27.57 18.70 -21.13
CA GLU A 121 28.55 17.61 -21.27
C GLU A 121 27.99 16.27 -20.75
N ARG A 122 27.19 16.32 -19.68
CA ARG A 122 26.52 15.16 -19.08
C ARG A 122 25.16 14.84 -19.71
N LYS A 123 24.68 15.64 -20.65
CA LYS A 123 23.36 15.51 -21.30
C LYS A 123 22.20 15.46 -20.29
N VAL A 124 22.27 16.29 -19.25
CA VAL A 124 21.22 16.42 -18.24
C VAL A 124 20.14 17.38 -18.75
N ASP A 125 18.87 17.00 -18.63
CA ASP A 125 17.76 17.89 -18.99
C ASP A 125 17.63 19.01 -17.95
N TYR A 126 17.89 20.26 -18.33
CA TYR A 126 17.72 21.42 -17.45
C TYR A 126 16.69 22.42 -17.96
N SER A 127 16.04 23.14 -17.05
CA SER A 127 15.08 24.20 -17.35
C SER A 127 15.18 25.34 -16.34
N GLY A 128 14.84 26.56 -16.77
CA GLY A 128 14.74 27.71 -15.87
C GLY A 128 13.33 27.84 -15.29
N ARG A 129 13.22 28.14 -14.00
CA ARG A 129 11.95 28.54 -13.37
C ARG A 129 11.95 30.06 -13.16
N TYR A 130 10.98 30.74 -13.76
CA TYR A 130 10.70 32.14 -13.48
C TYR A 130 9.77 32.24 -12.27
N GLU A 131 10.17 32.98 -11.24
CA GLU A 131 9.27 33.32 -10.13
C GLU A 131 8.73 34.74 -10.34
N SER A 132 7.41 34.86 -10.46
CA SER A 132 6.76 36.16 -10.53
C SER A 132 6.80 36.81 -9.15
N LYS A 133 7.53 37.92 -9.02
CA LYS A 133 7.66 38.69 -7.77
C LYS A 133 6.50 39.68 -7.52
N PHE A 134 5.35 39.47 -8.17
CA PHE A 134 4.20 40.37 -8.10
C PHE A 134 3.02 39.67 -7.42
N LEU A 135 2.73 40.09 -6.19
CA LEU A 135 1.45 39.91 -5.48
C LEU A 135 0.95 41.29 -5.07
#